data_AF-A0A933KIU0-F1
#
_entry.id   AF-A0A933KIU0-F1
#
_cell.length_a   1.000
_cell.length_b   1.000
_cell.length_c   1.000
_cell.angle_alpha   90.00
_cell.angle_beta   90.00
_cell.angle_gamma   90.00
#
_symmetry.space_group_name_H-M   'P 1'
#
loop_
_entity.id
_entity.type
_entity.pdbx_description
1 polymer ?
#
loop_
_entity_poly.entity_id
_entity_poly.type
_entity_poly.pdbx_seq_one_letter_code
_entity_poly.pdbx_strand_id
1 'polypeptide(L)'
;MNRRAGFSMLELLVAMAVGLPVLLATMAFFRGQSEAYGRGEQHMEIAKETALLTRVLYTELKSIHAPMTLDDRLDLWVTGEADARALPNQVVVGQEGRELKYWHYPTDQPGQRRQKRLLYQGSSLLVADGQEARKVGRRVKDLRFSRVTGDPQSVRVRFVVETPSRPGIAPASGAVDLTVRLEGALNVVR
;
A
#
# COMPACT_ATOMS: atom_id res chain seq x y z
N MET A 1 -43.63 36.66 -48.46
CA MET A 1 -42.52 37.62 -48.27
C MET A 1 -41.43 36.96 -47.45
N ASN A 2 -40.42 36.37 -48.09
CA ASN A 2 -39.30 35.72 -47.42
C ASN A 2 -38.12 36.70 -47.36
N ARG A 3 -37.89 37.33 -46.20
CA ARG A 3 -36.61 37.99 -45.92
C ARG A 3 -35.58 36.91 -45.59
N ARG A 4 -34.85 36.44 -46.59
CA ARG A 4 -33.55 35.80 -46.36
C ARG A 4 -32.54 36.90 -46.06
N ALA A 5 -32.45 37.33 -44.81
CA ALA A 5 -31.38 38.21 -44.35
C ALA A 5 -30.13 37.35 -44.16
N GLY A 6 -29.17 37.44 -45.09
CA GLY A 6 -27.81 36.95 -44.88
C GLY A 6 -27.06 37.91 -43.95
N PHE A 7 -26.11 37.39 -43.18
CA PHE A 7 -25.21 38.20 -42.38
C PHE A 7 -24.30 39.06 -43.27
N SER A 8 -24.12 40.32 -42.90
CA SER A 8 -23.12 41.18 -43.53
C SER A 8 -21.70 40.75 -43.14
N MET A 9 -20.72 41.06 -44.00
CA MET A 9 -19.31 40.69 -43.78
C MET A 9 -18.74 41.29 -42.49
N LEU A 10 -19.21 42.48 -42.10
CA LEU A 10 -18.86 43.16 -40.84
C LEU A 10 -19.39 42.38 -39.63
N GLU A 11 -20.66 41.95 -39.67
CA GLU A 11 -21.26 41.15 -38.60
C GLU A 11 -20.54 39.80 -38.43
N LEU A 12 -20.08 39.20 -39.52
CA LEU A 12 -19.32 37.95 -39.49
C LEU A 12 -17.91 38.15 -38.89
N LEU A 13 -17.25 39.27 -39.21
CA LEU A 13 -15.97 39.65 -38.60
C LEU A 13 -16.09 39.92 -37.10
N VAL A 14 -17.13 40.66 -36.68
CA VAL A 14 -17.40 40.92 -35.26
C VAL A 14 -17.75 39.62 -34.53
N ALA A 15 -18.58 38.76 -35.13
CA ALA A 15 -18.91 37.45 -34.57
C ALA A 15 -17.68 36.55 -34.41
N MET A 16 -16.74 36.56 -35.36
CA MET A 16 -15.48 35.83 -35.22
C MET A 16 -14.55 36.46 -34.19
N ALA A 17 -14.45 37.79 -34.15
CA ALA A 17 -13.61 38.51 -33.20
C ALA A 17 -14.03 38.27 -31.75
N VAL A 18 -15.32 38.04 -31.49
CA VAL A 18 -15.84 37.71 -30.16
C VAL A 18 -15.91 36.21 -29.91
N GLY A 19 -16.32 35.43 -30.91
CA GLY A 19 -16.50 33.99 -30.79
C GLY A 19 -15.19 33.22 -30.58
N LEU A 20 -14.12 33.61 -31.30
CA LEU A 20 -12.84 32.92 -31.21
C LEU A 20 -12.17 33.06 -29.82
N PRO A 21 -12.09 34.25 -29.18
CA PRO A 21 -11.60 34.37 -27.82
C PRO A 21 -12.42 33.59 -26.80
N VAL A 22 -13.75 33.58 -26.93
CA VAL A 22 -14.65 32.82 -26.03
C VAL A 22 -14.40 31.31 -26.17
N LEU A 23 -14.23 30.82 -27.39
CA LEU A 23 -13.89 29.42 -27.66
C LEU A 23 -12.51 29.04 -27.06
N LEU A 24 -11.51 29.91 -27.23
CA LEU A 24 -10.18 29.66 -26.66
C LEU A 24 -10.19 29.70 -25.13
N ALA A 25 -10.92 30.63 -24.53
CA ALA A 25 -11.06 30.73 -23.08
C ALA A 25 -11.78 29.51 -22.49
N THR A 26 -12.84 29.03 -23.14
CA THR A 26 -13.54 27.80 -22.73
C THR A 26 -12.66 26.57 -22.88
N MET A 27 -11.92 26.42 -23.99
CA MET A 27 -10.94 25.35 -24.14
C MET A 27 -9.86 25.38 -23.05
N ALA A 28 -9.32 26.56 -22.73
CA ALA A 28 -8.34 26.72 -21.66
C ALA A 28 -8.92 26.34 -20.29
N PHE A 29 -10.16 26.74 -19.99
CA PHE A 29 -10.86 26.37 -18.76
C PHE A 29 -11.07 24.85 -18.67
N PHE A 30 -11.56 24.21 -19.73
CA PHE A 30 -11.77 22.76 -19.76
C PHE A 30 -10.46 21.98 -19.65
N ARG A 31 -9.37 22.49 -20.23
CA ARG A 31 -8.03 21.92 -20.08
C ARG A 31 -7.53 22.01 -18.62
N GLY A 32 -7.71 23.16 -17.97
CA GLY A 32 -7.35 23.31 -16.56
C GLY A 32 -8.16 22.38 -15.63
N GLN A 33 -9.45 22.22 -15.91
CA GLN A 33 -10.32 21.28 -15.21
C GLN A 33 -9.86 19.83 -15.41
N SER A 34 -9.62 19.39 -16.65
CA SER A 34 -9.22 18.00 -16.92
C SER A 34 -7.87 17.64 -16.29
N GLU A 35 -6.91 18.57 -16.28
CA GLU A 35 -5.64 18.40 -15.56
C GLU A 35 -5.85 18.30 -14.03
N ALA A 36 -6.77 19.10 -13.46
CA ALA A 36 -7.11 19.01 -12.04
C ALA A 36 -7.80 17.68 -11.68
N TYR A 37 -8.73 17.21 -12.52
CA TYR A 37 -9.34 15.88 -12.36
C TYR A 37 -8.31 14.76 -12.44
N GLY A 38 -7.38 14.83 -13.40
CA GLY A 38 -6.30 13.85 -13.53
C GLY A 38 -5.41 13.76 -12.30
N ARG A 39 -5.06 14.91 -11.69
CA ARG A 39 -4.34 14.94 -10.41
C ARG A 39 -5.16 14.32 -9.28
N GLY A 40 -6.45 14.63 -9.21
CA GLY A 40 -7.36 14.05 -8.22
C GLY A 40 -7.43 12.52 -8.31
N GLU A 41 -7.55 11.99 -9.53
CA GLU A 41 -7.56 10.55 -9.78
C GLU A 41 -6.27 9.87 -9.32
N GLN A 42 -5.11 10.47 -9.62
CA GLN A 42 -3.81 9.97 -9.18
C GLN A 42 -3.69 9.91 -7.65
N HIS A 43 -4.14 10.96 -6.94
CA HIS A 43 -4.14 10.96 -5.48
C HIS A 43 -5.05 9.89 -4.90
N MET A 44 -6.24 9.67 -5.49
CA MET A 44 -7.13 8.59 -5.08
C MET A 44 -6.52 7.20 -5.33
N GLU A 45 -5.82 7.03 -6.46
CA GLU A 45 -5.14 5.77 -6.80
C GLU A 45 -4.02 5.44 -5.80
N ILE A 46 -3.20 6.44 -5.43
CA ILE A 46 -2.18 6.30 -4.38
C ILE A 46 -2.82 5.96 -3.04
N ALA A 47 -3.86 6.70 -2.64
CA ALA A 47 -4.53 6.51 -1.35
C ALA A 47 -5.11 5.10 -1.23
N LYS A 48 -5.75 4.61 -2.30
CA LYS A 48 -6.33 3.25 -2.35
C LYS A 48 -5.27 2.18 -2.21
N GLU A 49 -4.18 2.27 -2.97
CA GLU A 49 -3.10 1.28 -2.92
C GLU A 49 -2.37 1.34 -1.57
N THR A 50 -2.14 2.54 -1.03
CA THR A 50 -1.55 2.75 0.30
C THR A 50 -2.41 2.12 1.40
N ALA A 51 -3.73 2.32 1.36
CA ALA A 51 -4.65 1.74 2.33
C ALA A 51 -4.68 0.20 2.24
N LEU A 52 -4.69 -0.35 1.03
CA LEU A 52 -4.63 -1.79 0.81
C LEU A 52 -3.33 -2.40 1.37
N LEU A 53 -2.19 -1.83 1.01
CA LEU A 53 -0.87 -2.26 1.48
C LEU A 53 -0.75 -2.16 3.00
N THR A 54 -1.17 -1.03 3.56
CA THR A 54 -1.15 -0.81 5.01
C THR A 54 -2.00 -1.84 5.74
N ARG A 55 -3.22 -2.10 5.26
CA ARG A 55 -4.10 -3.12 5.84
C ARG A 55 -3.46 -4.50 5.80
N VAL A 56 -2.91 -4.89 4.65
CA VAL A 56 -2.27 -6.20 4.47
C VAL A 56 -1.06 -6.34 5.38
N LEU A 57 -0.15 -5.36 5.37
CA LEU A 57 1.04 -5.35 6.23
C LEU A 57 0.64 -5.42 7.71
N TYR A 58 -0.36 -4.64 8.12
CA TYR A 58 -0.87 -4.65 9.48
C TYR A 58 -1.45 -6.03 9.85
N THR A 59 -2.31 -6.62 9.01
CA THR A 59 -2.90 -7.94 9.27
C THR A 59 -1.84 -9.03 9.35
N GLU A 60 -0.90 -9.08 8.40
CA GLU A 60 0.17 -10.09 8.40
C GLU A 60 1.09 -9.91 9.62
N LEU A 61 1.47 -8.68 9.97
CA LEU A 61 2.31 -8.43 11.15
C LEU A 61 1.57 -8.74 12.45
N LYS A 62 0.28 -8.40 12.57
CA LYS A 62 -0.54 -8.75 13.73
C LYS A 62 -0.83 -10.24 13.85
N SER A 63 -0.69 -11.01 12.77
CA SER A 63 -0.75 -12.47 12.84
C SER A 63 0.47 -13.09 13.53
N ILE A 64 1.52 -12.32 13.80
CA ILE A 64 2.68 -12.76 14.58
C ILE A 64 2.30 -12.68 16.07
N HIS A 65 1.87 -13.82 16.61
CA HIS A 65 1.50 -13.95 18.01
C HIS A 65 2.01 -15.28 18.58
N ALA A 66 2.19 -15.30 19.89
CA ALA A 66 2.48 -16.51 20.64
C ALA A 66 1.28 -17.47 20.52
N PRO A 67 1.50 -18.77 20.27
CA PRO A 67 0.40 -19.72 20.28
C PRO A 67 -0.16 -19.84 21.69
N MET A 68 -1.48 -19.90 21.74
CA MET A 68 -2.24 -20.20 22.95
C MET A 68 -2.77 -21.62 22.83
N THR A 69 -2.59 -22.42 23.87
CA THR A 69 -3.12 -23.78 23.97
C THR A 69 -4.00 -23.87 25.20
N LEU A 70 -5.12 -24.57 25.08
CA LEU A 70 -5.94 -24.94 26.22
C LEU A 70 -5.55 -26.36 26.64
N ASP A 71 -5.37 -26.62 27.93
CA ASP A 71 -5.16 -27.98 28.42
C ASP A 71 -6.49 -28.71 28.72
N ASP A 72 -6.40 -29.98 29.13
CA ASP A 72 -7.55 -30.83 29.46
C ASP A 72 -8.37 -30.31 30.67
N ARG A 73 -7.83 -29.34 31.43
CA ARG A 73 -8.49 -28.70 32.57
C ARG A 73 -9.12 -27.36 32.20
N LEU A 74 -9.06 -26.98 30.92
CA LEU A 74 -9.47 -25.69 30.39
C LEU A 74 -8.58 -24.51 30.84
N ASP A 75 -7.37 -24.78 31.32
CA ASP A 75 -6.40 -23.73 31.63
C ASP A 75 -5.77 -23.24 30.31
N LEU A 76 -5.64 -21.91 30.19
CA LEU A 76 -5.03 -21.25 29.03
C LEU A 76 -3.52 -21.13 29.24
N TRP A 77 -2.74 -21.65 28.30
CA TRP A 77 -1.29 -21.61 28.31
C TRP A 77 -0.76 -20.83 27.10
N VAL A 78 0.11 -19.84 27.34
CA VAL A 78 0.82 -19.14 26.26
C VAL A 78 2.22 -19.75 26.10
N THR A 79 2.60 -20.15 24.89
CA THR A 79 3.95 -20.68 24.66
C THR A 79 5.01 -19.62 24.98
N GLY A 80 5.98 -19.98 25.83
CA GLY A 80 6.95 -19.05 26.42
C GLY A 80 6.70 -18.75 27.90
N GLU A 81 5.49 -19.02 28.42
CA GLU A 81 5.13 -18.80 29.82
C GLU A 81 5.71 -19.91 30.74
N ALA A 82 5.73 -21.15 30.26
CA ALA A 82 6.28 -22.31 30.98
C ALA A 82 7.78 -22.59 30.70
N ASP A 83 8.29 -22.16 29.55
CA ASP A 83 9.70 -22.33 29.16
C ASP A 83 10.24 -21.01 28.60
N ALA A 84 11.12 -20.36 29.37
CA ALA A 84 11.77 -19.10 28.98
C ALA A 84 12.61 -19.21 27.70
N ARG A 85 12.93 -20.44 27.24
CA ARG A 85 13.64 -20.69 25.97
C ARG A 85 12.72 -20.80 24.77
N ALA A 86 11.41 -21.01 24.97
CA ALA A 86 10.47 -20.97 23.87
C ALA A 86 10.38 -19.53 23.37
N LEU A 87 10.68 -19.32 22.09
CA LEU A 87 10.70 -18.01 21.45
C LEU A 87 9.38 -17.83 20.67
N PRO A 88 8.31 -17.32 21.29
CA PRO A 88 6.96 -17.34 20.69
C PRO A 88 6.86 -16.54 19.39
N ASN A 89 7.55 -15.39 19.33
CA ASN A 89 7.55 -14.51 18.17
C ASN A 89 8.97 -14.44 17.59
N GLN A 90 9.24 -15.23 16.55
CA GLN A 90 10.49 -15.12 15.80
C GLN A 90 10.25 -14.30 14.52
N VAL A 91 11.06 -13.27 14.33
CA VAL A 91 11.04 -12.45 13.11
C VAL A 91 12.47 -12.20 12.65
N VAL A 92 12.72 -12.57 11.41
CA VAL A 92 14.02 -12.39 10.74
C VAL A 92 13.82 -11.43 9.58
N VAL A 93 14.51 -10.30 9.65
CA VAL A 93 14.61 -9.36 8.53
C VAL A 93 15.72 -9.87 7.63
N GLY A 94 15.41 -10.19 6.37
CA GLY A 94 16.35 -10.69 5.38
C GLY A 94 17.30 -9.62 4.85
N GLN A 95 18.17 -10.00 3.92
CA GLN A 95 19.19 -9.11 3.36
C GLN A 95 18.57 -7.80 2.83
N GLU A 96 19.24 -6.69 3.14
CA GLU A 96 18.83 -5.31 2.80
C GLU A 96 17.44 -4.86 3.29
N GLY A 97 16.76 -5.67 4.12
CA GLY A 97 15.40 -5.39 4.58
C GLY A 97 14.31 -5.66 3.53
N ARG A 98 14.60 -6.37 2.44
CA ARG A 98 13.60 -6.64 1.37
C ARG A 98 12.71 -7.85 1.67
N GLU A 99 13.04 -8.60 2.72
CA GLU A 99 12.32 -9.78 3.14
C GLU A 99 12.07 -9.72 4.64
N LEU A 100 10.88 -10.14 5.06
CA LEU A 100 10.55 -10.41 6.45
C LEU A 100 10.07 -11.85 6.58
N LYS A 101 10.85 -12.69 7.25
CA LYS A 101 10.45 -14.06 7.60
C LYS A 101 9.91 -14.07 9.01
N TYR A 102 8.77 -14.71 9.21
CA TYR A 102 8.19 -14.87 10.52
C TYR A 102 7.45 -16.20 10.60
N TRP A 103 7.18 -16.62 11.82
CA TRP A 103 6.40 -17.81 12.07
C TRP A 103 5.08 -17.42 12.68
N HIS A 104 4.04 -18.16 12.33
CA HIS A 104 2.71 -17.98 12.89
C HIS A 104 2.07 -19.34 13.16
N TYR A 105 1.01 -19.32 13.95
CA TYR A 105 0.21 -20.48 14.28
C TYR A 105 -1.16 -20.29 13.61
N PRO A 106 -1.49 -21.08 12.58
CA PRO A 106 -2.77 -20.99 11.90
C PRO A 106 -3.92 -21.35 12.84
N THR A 107 -5.02 -20.62 12.76
CA THR A 107 -6.21 -20.91 13.58
C THR A 107 -6.90 -22.20 13.15
N ASP A 108 -6.80 -22.58 11.87
CA ASP A 108 -7.36 -23.81 11.32
C ASP A 108 -6.57 -25.07 11.69
N GLN A 109 -5.31 -24.93 12.09
CA GLN A 109 -4.42 -26.03 12.48
C GLN A 109 -3.67 -25.70 13.77
N PRO A 110 -4.37 -25.73 14.93
CA PRO A 110 -3.78 -25.40 16.22
C PRO A 110 -2.55 -26.27 16.51
N GLY A 111 -1.49 -25.67 17.03
CA GLY A 111 -0.24 -26.35 17.36
C GLY A 111 0.74 -26.55 16.19
N GLN A 112 0.30 -26.39 14.93
CA GLN A 112 1.24 -26.37 13.81
C GLN A 112 1.86 -24.99 13.63
N ARG A 113 3.19 -24.94 13.60
CA ARG A 113 3.94 -23.71 13.32
C ARG A 113 4.25 -23.62 11.84
N ARG A 114 3.75 -22.58 11.15
CA ARG A 114 4.04 -22.32 9.73
C ARG A 114 4.95 -21.12 9.57
N GLN A 115 5.85 -21.17 8.58
CA GLN A 115 6.72 -20.06 8.23
C GLN A 115 6.12 -19.26 7.08
N LYS A 116 5.94 -17.97 7.30
CA LYS A 116 5.53 -17.00 6.28
C LYS A 116 6.66 -16.03 5.95
N ARG A 117 6.58 -15.45 4.76
CA ARG A 117 7.53 -14.46 4.25
C ARG A 117 6.80 -13.31 3.58
N LEU A 118 7.14 -12.08 3.97
CA LEU A 118 6.83 -10.89 3.18
C LEU A 118 8.03 -10.58 2.31
N LEU A 119 7.81 -10.46 1.00
CA LEU A 119 8.87 -10.33 0.01
C LEU A 119 8.61 -9.12 -0.89
N TYR A 120 9.64 -8.31 -1.09
CA TYR A 120 9.63 -7.29 -2.12
C TYR A 120 10.27 -7.81 -3.41
N GLN A 121 9.48 -7.93 -4.48
CA GLN A 121 9.96 -8.41 -5.78
C GLN A 121 9.30 -7.62 -6.92
N GLY A 122 10.11 -7.09 -7.85
CA GLY A 122 9.62 -6.50 -9.09
C GLY A 122 8.49 -5.48 -8.90
N SER A 123 8.67 -4.50 -8.01
CA SER A 123 7.68 -3.48 -7.62
C SER A 123 6.43 -3.97 -6.88
N SER A 124 6.49 -5.15 -6.28
CA SER A 124 5.33 -5.81 -5.68
C SER A 124 5.66 -6.31 -4.28
N LEU A 125 4.65 -6.28 -3.41
CA LEU A 125 4.68 -7.00 -2.14
C LEU A 125 4.06 -8.38 -2.36
N LEU A 126 4.78 -9.43 -1.98
CA LEU A 126 4.31 -10.80 -1.97
C LEU A 126 4.22 -11.30 -0.54
N VAL A 127 3.16 -12.06 -0.27
CA VAL A 127 3.01 -12.86 0.95
C VAL A 127 3.18 -14.30 0.54
N ALA A 128 4.20 -14.97 1.09
CA ALA A 128 4.44 -16.38 0.86
C ALA A 128 4.19 -17.20 2.12
N ASP A 129 3.46 -18.30 1.97
CA ASP A 129 3.21 -19.32 3.00
C ASP A 129 3.74 -20.65 2.48
N GLY A 130 4.91 -21.07 2.98
CA GLY A 130 5.65 -22.19 2.41
C GLY A 130 6.09 -21.92 0.96
N GLN A 131 5.63 -22.76 0.03
CA GLN A 131 5.94 -22.65 -1.42
C GLN A 131 4.97 -21.75 -2.19
N GLU A 132 3.79 -21.47 -1.63
CA GLU A 132 2.82 -20.60 -2.30
C GLU A 132 3.16 -19.14 -2.04
N ALA A 133 3.19 -18.32 -3.10
CA ALA A 133 3.41 -16.89 -3.00
C ALA A 133 2.28 -16.15 -3.70
N ARG A 134 1.60 -15.26 -2.97
CA ARG A 134 0.54 -14.41 -3.48
C ARG A 134 1.05 -12.98 -3.60
N LYS A 135 0.85 -12.37 -4.76
CA LYS A 135 1.07 -10.93 -4.96
C LYS A 135 -0.08 -10.15 -4.34
N VAL A 136 0.23 -9.29 -3.37
CA VAL A 136 -0.78 -8.54 -2.60
C VAL A 136 -0.70 -7.04 -2.85
N GLY A 137 0.48 -6.52 -3.17
CA GLY A 137 0.69 -5.12 -3.52
C GLY A 137 1.26 -4.92 -4.91
N ARG A 138 0.93 -3.80 -5.55
CA ARG A 138 1.51 -3.38 -6.83
C ARG A 138 2.09 -1.98 -6.72
N ARG A 139 3.03 -1.65 -7.60
CA ARG A 139 3.60 -0.29 -7.74
C ARG A 139 4.23 0.22 -6.45
N VAL A 140 4.80 -0.72 -5.70
CA VAL A 140 5.58 -0.45 -4.51
C VAL A 140 7.03 -0.22 -4.95
N LYS A 141 7.67 0.82 -4.44
CA LYS A 141 9.10 1.05 -4.54
C LYS A 141 9.73 1.11 -3.16
N ASP A 142 11.01 0.77 -3.13
CA ASP A 142 11.87 0.87 -1.95
C ASP A 142 11.26 0.28 -0.67
N LEU A 143 10.53 -0.84 -0.82
CA LEU A 143 9.97 -1.52 0.34
C LEU A 143 11.09 -2.08 1.21
N ARG A 144 11.14 -1.64 2.46
CA ARG A 144 12.11 -2.05 3.46
C ARG A 144 11.47 -2.32 4.80
N PHE A 145 11.76 -3.49 5.34
CA PHE A 145 11.52 -3.87 6.72
C PHE A 145 12.74 -3.54 7.56
N SER A 146 12.51 -3.04 8.76
CA SER A 146 13.55 -2.74 9.74
C SER A 146 13.01 -2.94 11.15
N ARG A 147 13.90 -3.29 12.08
CA ARG A 147 13.55 -3.31 13.50
C ARG A 147 13.63 -1.90 14.06
N VAL A 148 12.81 -1.60 15.06
CA VAL A 148 12.88 -0.33 15.78
C VAL A 148 13.93 -0.43 16.87
N THR A 149 14.93 0.45 16.86
CA THR A 149 15.96 0.52 17.90
C THR A 149 15.30 0.85 19.26
N GLY A 150 15.56 0.05 20.28
CA GLY A 150 15.00 0.24 21.62
C GLY A 150 13.57 -0.28 21.80
N ASP A 151 12.90 -0.76 20.75
CA ASP A 151 11.59 -1.41 20.84
C ASP A 151 11.63 -2.79 20.15
N PRO A 152 11.91 -3.86 20.92
CA PRO A 152 11.93 -5.22 20.38
C PRO A 152 10.54 -5.73 20.01
N GLN A 153 9.46 -4.99 20.27
CA GLN A 153 8.11 -5.41 19.87
C GLN A 153 7.66 -4.78 18.56
N SER A 154 8.48 -3.93 17.92
CA SER A 154 8.04 -3.17 16.76
C SER A 154 8.85 -3.45 15.50
N VAL A 155 8.12 -3.58 14.40
CA VAL A 155 8.66 -3.63 13.04
C VAL A 155 8.27 -2.35 12.31
N ARG A 156 9.26 -1.67 11.73
CA ARG A 156 9.06 -0.52 10.87
C ARG A 156 9.13 -0.96 9.41
N VAL A 157 8.12 -0.59 8.64
CA VAL A 157 8.03 -0.83 7.21
C VAL A 157 8.01 0.52 6.50
N ARG A 158 8.89 0.70 5.53
CA ARG A 158 8.97 1.89 4.69
C ARG A 158 8.77 1.49 3.23
N PHE A 159 7.99 2.23 2.48
CA PHE A 159 7.82 2.03 1.05
C PHE A 159 7.29 3.30 0.37
N VAL A 160 7.36 3.32 -0.96
CA VAL A 160 6.77 4.37 -1.79
C VAL A 160 5.75 3.74 -2.72
N VAL A 161 4.57 4.35 -2.86
CA VAL A 161 3.57 3.99 -3.87
C VAL A 161 3.67 4.98 -5.01
N GLU A 162 3.71 4.50 -6.26
CA GLU A 162 3.74 5.37 -7.44
C GLU A 162 2.55 5.13 -8.36
N THR A 163 2.05 6.21 -8.98
CA THR A 163 1.08 6.12 -10.08
C THR A 163 1.78 5.81 -11.40
N PRO A 164 1.12 5.11 -12.33
CA PRO A 164 1.67 4.92 -13.67
C PRO A 164 1.85 6.27 -14.39
N SER A 165 2.91 6.39 -15.17
CA SER A 165 3.11 7.55 -16.05
C SER A 165 1.99 7.62 -17.08
N ARG A 166 1.31 8.77 -17.17
CA ARG A 166 0.28 9.05 -18.18
C ARG A 166 0.71 10.26 -19.03
N PRO A 167 0.43 10.29 -20.35
CA PRO A 167 0.78 11.43 -21.18
C PRO A 167 0.17 12.73 -20.64
N GLY A 168 1.00 13.76 -20.44
CA GLY A 168 0.55 15.07 -19.95
C GLY A 168 0.27 15.16 -18.45
N ILE A 169 0.45 14.08 -17.68
CA ILE A 169 0.28 14.10 -16.22
C ILE A 169 1.55 13.53 -15.57
N ALA A 170 2.22 14.34 -14.75
CA ALA A 170 3.40 13.90 -14.01
C ALA A 170 3.04 12.71 -13.10
N PRO A 171 3.91 11.69 -12.97
CA PRO A 171 3.69 10.61 -12.02
C PRO A 171 3.71 11.18 -10.59
N ALA A 172 2.72 10.81 -9.80
CA ALA A 172 2.66 11.11 -8.38
C ALA A 172 3.22 9.94 -7.56
N SER A 173 3.79 10.25 -6.41
CA SER A 173 4.29 9.26 -5.46
C SER A 173 3.87 9.61 -4.03
N GLY A 174 3.70 8.57 -3.21
CA GLY A 174 3.40 8.70 -1.78
C GLY A 174 4.34 7.83 -0.97
N ALA A 175 5.17 8.45 -0.13
CA ALA A 175 6.00 7.73 0.81
C ALA A 175 5.18 7.34 2.04
N VAL A 176 5.36 6.10 2.49
CA VAL A 176 4.67 5.54 3.65
C VAL A 176 5.72 5.00 4.61
N ASP A 177 5.55 5.35 5.87
CA ASP A 177 6.39 4.92 6.97
C ASP A 177 5.49 4.48 8.12
N LEU A 178 5.44 3.17 8.34
CA LEU A 178 4.54 2.57 9.31
C LEU A 178 5.31 1.73 10.31
N THR A 179 4.96 1.88 11.58
CA THR A 179 5.51 1.08 12.67
C THR A 179 4.37 0.25 13.24
N VAL A 180 4.55 -1.07 13.23
CA VAL A 180 3.56 -2.01 13.77
C VAL A 180 4.16 -2.67 14.99
N ARG A 181 3.48 -2.48 16.12
CA ARG A 181 3.79 -3.16 17.37
C ARG A 181 3.10 -4.53 17.43
N LEU A 182 3.88 -5.55 17.73
CA LEU A 182 3.49 -6.95 17.81
C LEU A 182 3.02 -7.30 19.22
N GLU A 183 2.22 -8.36 19.31
CA GLU A 183 1.75 -8.89 20.60
C GLU A 183 2.78 -9.88 21.13
N GLY A 184 3.79 -9.33 21.84
CA GLY A 184 4.92 -10.08 22.42
C GLY A 184 6.27 -9.66 21.83
N ALA A 185 7.35 -9.81 22.62
CA ALA A 185 8.71 -9.42 22.24
C ALA A 185 9.23 -10.21 21.04
N LEU A 186 9.87 -9.55 20.08
CA LEU A 186 10.59 -10.20 18.99
C LEU A 186 11.84 -10.86 19.55
N ASN A 187 11.93 -12.16 19.33
CA ASN A 187 13.14 -12.90 19.59
C ASN A 187 13.98 -13.00 18.31
N VAL A 188 15.23 -12.58 18.44
CA VAL A 188 16.19 -12.49 17.34
C VAL A 188 16.93 -13.80 17.21
N VAL A 189 16.73 -14.51 16.10
CA VAL A 189 17.71 -15.49 15.61
C VAL A 189 18.60 -14.73 14.62
N ARG A 190 19.90 -14.64 14.92
CA ARG A 190 20.91 -14.07 14.02
C ARG A 190 21.25 -15.06 12.92
#